data_AF-A0A3B9AK50-F1
#
_entry.id   AF-A0A3B9AK50-F1
#
_cell.length_a   1.000
_cell.length_b   1.000
_cell.length_c   1.000
_cell.angle_alpha   90.00
_cell.angle_beta   90.00
_cell.angle_gamma   90.00
#
_symmetry.space_group_name_H-M   'P 1'
#
loop_
_entity.id
_entity.type
_entity.pdbx_description
1 polymer ?
#
loop_
_entity_poly.entity_id
_entity_poly.type
_entity_poly.pdbx_seq_one_letter_code
_entity_poly.pdbx_strand_id
1 'polypeptide(L)'
;MIRLVFILFLGVFSTLVLLGNKNGRATQAQRGNTGAPGDETQNGQPKTCQACHNQGPIQATLAITVLDSTNNTVTKYIPGKNYKARVTINATGPGLTGYGFQMIALRDSDNTDLDGFSDVNPNNYKIASLPNGRTYAEHNNISSTNTFDVTWTAPPSGTGSVTFYASGNGVNGTGGTGGDGAGVNSLKLTEFSSAANDLPTAFSNWTASPNPATDQLQLSGTELGVGAHHFRAFDASGKVVWESAQMIQNESFITNIPVSDWNSGIYFVQIEQGGKRSYVKVLKL
;
A
#
# COMPACT_ATOMS: atom_id res chain seq x y z
N MET A 1 10.47 -46.32 -43.50
CA MET A 1 9.36 -45.75 -42.69
C MET A 1 9.55 -45.95 -41.18
N ILE A 2 9.84 -47.16 -40.67
CA ILE A 2 9.98 -47.44 -39.21
C ILE A 2 11.00 -46.55 -38.48
N ARG A 3 12.16 -46.25 -39.09
CA ARG A 3 13.18 -45.37 -38.48
C ARG A 3 12.72 -43.92 -38.29
N LEU A 4 11.89 -43.40 -39.20
CA LEU A 4 11.36 -42.04 -39.11
C LEU A 4 10.31 -41.92 -38.00
N VAL A 5 9.48 -42.95 -37.84
CA VAL A 5 8.47 -43.04 -36.77
C VAL A 5 9.13 -43.09 -35.40
N PHE A 6 10.20 -43.87 -35.24
CA PHE A 6 10.95 -43.94 -33.98
C PHE A 6 11.58 -42.60 -33.58
N ILE A 7 12.15 -41.86 -34.54
CA ILE A 7 12.75 -40.54 -34.28
C ILE A 7 11.67 -39.52 -33.93
N LEU A 8 10.52 -39.53 -34.62
CA LEU A 8 9.39 -38.66 -34.28
C LEU A 8 8.83 -38.99 -32.90
N PHE A 9 8.72 -40.28 -32.56
CA PHE A 9 8.21 -40.73 -31.26
C PHE A 9 9.17 -40.38 -30.11
N LEU A 10 10.49 -40.56 -30.30
CA LEU A 10 11.49 -40.10 -29.32
C LEU A 10 11.49 -38.58 -29.19
N GLY A 11 11.36 -37.84 -30.29
CA GLY A 11 11.29 -36.37 -30.26
C GLY A 11 10.08 -35.87 -29.47
N VAL A 12 8.90 -36.43 -29.72
CA VAL A 12 7.68 -36.12 -28.97
C VAL A 12 7.81 -36.55 -27.50
N PHE A 13 8.33 -37.73 -27.21
CA PHE A 13 8.54 -38.20 -25.84
C PHE A 13 9.55 -37.32 -25.07
N SER A 14 10.67 -36.93 -25.67
CA SER A 14 11.63 -36.00 -25.08
C SER A 14 11.03 -34.61 -24.83
N THR A 15 10.16 -34.10 -25.72
CA THR A 15 9.46 -32.84 -25.45
C THR A 15 8.47 -32.95 -24.29
N LEU A 16 7.78 -34.08 -24.12
CA LEU A 16 6.82 -34.28 -23.02
C LEU A 16 7.50 -34.43 -21.65
N VAL A 17 8.70 -35.01 -21.59
CA VAL A 17 9.47 -35.18 -20.34
C VAL A 17 10.11 -33.86 -19.86
N LEU A 18 10.32 -32.88 -20.75
CA LEU A 18 10.95 -31.59 -20.43
C LEU A 18 9.95 -30.48 -20.05
N LEU A 19 8.64 -30.74 -20.03
CA LEU A 19 7.60 -29.75 -19.69
C LEU A 19 7.41 -29.52 -18.18
N GLY A 20 8.32 -30.00 -17.33
CA GLY A 20 8.29 -29.78 -15.89
C GLY A 20 8.45 -28.29 -15.54
N ASN A 21 7.34 -27.61 -15.27
CA ASN A 21 7.32 -26.19 -14.92
C ASN A 21 7.51 -25.96 -13.41
N LYS A 22 8.66 -26.40 -12.88
CA LYS A 22 9.01 -26.18 -11.45
C LYS A 22 9.42 -24.74 -11.12
N ASN A 23 9.67 -23.94 -12.14
CA ASN A 23 10.02 -22.52 -12.03
C ASN A 23 8.75 -21.67 -12.07
N GLY A 24 8.78 -20.51 -11.40
CA GLY A 24 7.72 -19.53 -11.48
C GLY A 24 7.34 -19.08 -12.90
N ARG A 25 6.07 -18.72 -13.03
CA ARG A 25 5.36 -18.50 -14.30
C ARG A 25 5.80 -17.22 -15.01
N ALA A 26 6.20 -16.19 -14.28
CA ALA A 26 6.75 -14.96 -14.83
C ALA A 26 8.09 -15.26 -15.50
N THR A 27 8.96 -16.06 -14.87
CA THR A 27 10.22 -16.49 -15.49
C THR A 27 9.97 -17.35 -16.73
N GLN A 28 9.18 -18.41 -16.61
CA GLN A 28 9.08 -19.42 -17.68
C GLN A 28 8.29 -18.95 -18.90
N ALA A 29 7.33 -18.05 -18.71
CA ALA A 29 6.41 -17.68 -19.78
C ALA A 29 6.17 -16.18 -19.91
N GLN A 30 6.82 -15.36 -19.08
CA GLN A 30 6.69 -13.92 -19.14
C GLN A 30 5.22 -13.49 -18.99
N ARG A 31 4.52 -14.11 -18.01
CA ARG A 31 3.11 -13.86 -17.70
C ARG A 31 2.89 -13.73 -16.19
N GLY A 32 2.03 -12.78 -15.84
CA GLY A 32 1.42 -12.66 -14.52
C GLY A 32 0.16 -13.51 -14.45
N ASN A 33 0.03 -14.33 -13.42
CA ASN A 33 -1.14 -15.16 -13.14
C ASN A 33 -1.57 -15.05 -11.67
N THR A 34 -1.45 -13.85 -11.10
CA THR A 34 -1.83 -13.52 -9.72
C THR A 34 -3.30 -13.14 -9.61
N GLY A 35 -3.91 -12.73 -10.73
CA GLY A 35 -5.27 -12.19 -10.76
C GLY A 35 -5.32 -10.66 -10.69
N ALA A 36 -4.16 -9.99 -10.68
CA ALA A 36 -4.08 -8.53 -10.67
C ALA A 36 -4.61 -7.93 -12.00
N PRO A 37 -5.19 -6.72 -11.98
CA PRO A 37 -5.47 -5.98 -13.21
C PRO A 37 -4.23 -5.90 -14.10
N GLY A 38 -4.35 -6.21 -15.39
CA GLY A 38 -3.22 -6.26 -16.34
C GLY A 38 -2.48 -7.59 -16.42
N ASP A 39 -2.86 -8.60 -15.60
CA ASP A 39 -2.37 -9.98 -15.75
C ASP A 39 -2.94 -10.67 -17.00
N GLU A 40 -2.41 -11.86 -17.32
CA GLU A 40 -2.93 -12.71 -18.39
C GLU A 40 -4.42 -12.98 -18.16
N THR A 41 -5.24 -12.86 -19.21
CA THR A 41 -6.66 -13.19 -19.16
C THR A 41 -6.99 -14.36 -20.07
N GLN A 42 -8.03 -15.10 -19.72
CA GLN A 42 -8.61 -16.16 -20.53
C GLN A 42 -10.13 -15.95 -20.56
N ASN A 43 -10.71 -15.80 -21.75
CA ASN A 43 -12.14 -15.52 -21.93
C ASN A 43 -12.63 -14.29 -21.13
N GLY A 44 -11.80 -13.24 -21.06
CA GLY A 44 -12.12 -12.00 -20.33
C GLY A 44 -12.01 -12.10 -18.81
N GLN A 45 -11.60 -13.25 -18.25
CA GLN A 45 -11.37 -13.43 -16.83
C GLN A 45 -9.87 -13.51 -16.51
N PRO A 46 -9.41 -13.03 -15.34
CA PRO A 46 -8.02 -13.18 -14.92
C PRO A 46 -7.62 -14.65 -14.87
N LYS A 47 -6.55 -15.00 -15.56
CA LYS A 47 -6.00 -16.36 -15.54
C LYS A 47 -5.08 -16.47 -14.33
N THR A 48 -5.47 -17.26 -13.34
CA THR A 48 -4.67 -17.49 -12.13
C THR A 48 -4.06 -18.90 -12.12
N CYS A 49 -3.29 -19.24 -11.09
CA CYS A 49 -2.85 -20.63 -10.87
C CYS A 49 -4.02 -21.63 -10.85
N GLN A 50 -5.23 -21.20 -10.45
CA GLN A 50 -6.43 -22.05 -10.43
C GLN A 50 -6.92 -22.43 -11.83
N ALA A 51 -6.55 -21.68 -12.87
CA ALA A 51 -6.88 -22.03 -14.24
C ALA A 51 -6.17 -23.32 -14.71
N CYS A 52 -5.07 -23.71 -14.03
CA CYS A 52 -4.28 -24.88 -14.40
C CYS A 52 -4.18 -25.93 -13.27
N HIS A 53 -4.02 -25.49 -12.02
CA HIS A 53 -3.79 -26.32 -10.83
C HIS A 53 -5.06 -26.43 -9.97
N ASN A 54 -6.16 -26.89 -10.55
CA ASN A 54 -7.43 -27.08 -9.84
C ASN A 54 -8.13 -28.40 -10.26
N GLN A 55 -7.32 -29.42 -10.55
CA GLN A 55 -7.76 -30.68 -11.16
C GLN A 55 -7.33 -31.88 -10.31
N GLY A 56 -7.38 -31.76 -8.98
CA GLY A 56 -6.75 -32.72 -8.09
C GLY A 56 -7.38 -32.87 -6.71
N PRO A 57 -6.95 -33.89 -5.95
CA PRO A 57 -7.40 -34.09 -4.58
C PRO A 57 -6.73 -33.14 -3.58
N ILE A 58 -5.66 -32.45 -3.97
CA ILE A 58 -5.06 -31.38 -3.17
C ILE A 58 -6.01 -30.18 -3.19
N GLN A 59 -6.45 -29.75 -2.00
CA GLN A 59 -7.19 -28.53 -1.79
C GLN A 59 -6.22 -27.47 -1.26
N ALA A 60 -6.24 -26.26 -1.82
CA ALA A 60 -5.36 -25.18 -1.38
C ALA A 60 -6.10 -23.85 -1.28
N THR A 61 -5.77 -23.07 -0.25
CA THR A 61 -6.18 -21.67 -0.10
C THR A 61 -4.95 -20.80 0.13
N LEU A 62 -5.08 -19.49 -0.06
CA LEU A 62 -3.97 -18.54 0.05
C LEU A 62 -4.31 -17.38 0.98
N ALA A 63 -3.39 -17.04 1.87
CA ALA A 63 -3.43 -15.84 2.69
C ALA A 63 -2.23 -14.94 2.36
N ILE A 64 -2.46 -13.63 2.41
CA ILE A 64 -1.42 -12.60 2.30
C ILE A 64 -1.41 -11.83 3.63
N THR A 65 -0.23 -11.61 4.20
CA THR A 65 -0.04 -10.70 5.34
C THR A 65 1.18 -9.81 5.07
N VAL A 66 1.14 -8.56 5.56
CA VAL A 66 2.32 -7.69 5.53
C VAL A 66 2.78 -7.48 6.96
N LEU A 67 4.06 -7.75 7.23
CA LEU A 67 4.66 -7.74 8.54
C LEU A 67 5.70 -6.63 8.65
N ASP A 68 5.71 -5.92 9.77
CA ASP A 68 6.79 -4.97 10.09
C ASP A 68 8.07 -5.67 10.57
N SER A 69 9.09 -4.88 10.92
CA SER A 69 10.38 -5.37 11.42
C SER A 69 10.30 -6.17 12.73
N THR A 70 9.19 -6.05 13.46
CA THR A 70 8.89 -6.78 14.70
C THR A 70 7.94 -7.96 14.49
N ASN A 71 7.65 -8.31 13.23
CA ASN A 71 6.70 -9.35 12.81
C ASN A 71 5.23 -9.09 13.21
N ASN A 72 4.85 -7.83 13.42
CA ASN A 72 3.44 -7.48 13.61
C ASN A 72 2.77 -7.29 12.25
N THR A 73 1.55 -7.82 12.11
CA THR A 73 0.72 -7.58 10.92
C THR A 73 0.30 -6.12 10.85
N VAL A 74 0.44 -5.52 9.68
CA VAL A 74 0.02 -4.14 9.41
C VAL A 74 -1.08 -4.08 8.35
N THR A 75 -1.99 -3.12 8.50
CA THR A 75 -3.00 -2.75 7.50
C THR A 75 -2.71 -1.38 6.86
N LYS A 76 -1.66 -0.70 7.35
CA LYS A 76 -1.16 0.57 6.83
C LYS A 76 0.34 0.51 6.63
N TYR A 77 0.84 1.13 5.57
CA TYR A 77 2.28 1.25 5.33
C TYR A 77 2.76 2.67 5.60
N ILE A 78 3.97 2.81 6.14
CA ILE A 78 4.68 4.10 6.23
C ILE A 78 5.51 4.22 4.95
N PRO A 79 5.42 5.32 4.19
CA PRO A 79 6.19 5.50 2.96
C PRO A 79 7.68 5.23 3.13
N GLY A 80 8.28 4.53 2.16
CA GLY A 80 9.71 4.20 2.14
C GLY A 80 10.16 3.15 3.16
N LYS A 81 9.28 2.65 4.03
CA LYS A 81 9.63 1.63 5.03
C LYS A 81 9.66 0.22 4.42
N ASN A 82 10.59 -0.61 4.89
CA ASN A 82 10.67 -2.02 4.50
C ASN A 82 9.74 -2.89 5.36
N TYR A 83 9.11 -3.86 4.70
CA TYR A 83 8.20 -4.84 5.27
C TYR A 83 8.48 -6.23 4.70
N LYS A 84 7.89 -7.26 5.32
CA LYS A 84 7.79 -8.60 4.73
C LYS A 84 6.36 -8.82 4.24
N ALA A 85 6.18 -8.89 2.92
CA ALA A 85 4.95 -9.37 2.31
C ALA A 85 4.98 -10.90 2.29
N ARG A 86 4.22 -11.52 3.21
CA ARG A 86 4.15 -12.96 3.39
C ARG A 86 2.97 -13.54 2.61
N VAL A 87 3.26 -14.50 1.76
CA VAL A 87 2.26 -15.43 1.20
C VAL A 87 2.27 -16.71 2.02
N THR A 88 1.10 -17.20 2.43
CA THR A 88 0.93 -18.49 3.11
C THR A 88 -0.08 -19.33 2.34
N ILE A 89 0.33 -20.54 1.94
CA ILE A 89 -0.52 -21.48 1.21
C ILE A 89 -0.98 -22.56 2.19
N ASN A 90 -2.27 -22.64 2.43
CA ASN A 90 -2.85 -23.69 3.25
C ASN A 90 -3.35 -24.78 2.32
N ALA A 91 -2.54 -25.83 2.13
CA ALA A 91 -2.88 -26.96 1.27
C ALA A 91 -2.93 -28.28 2.03
N THR A 92 -3.87 -29.14 1.66
CA THR A 92 -4.07 -30.47 2.25
C THR A 92 -4.56 -31.44 1.17
N GLY A 93 -4.15 -32.69 1.24
CA GLY A 93 -4.59 -33.74 0.33
C GLY A 93 -3.52 -34.80 0.08
N PRO A 94 -3.91 -35.95 -0.49
CA PRO A 94 -2.96 -37.02 -0.81
C PRO A 94 -1.95 -36.55 -1.85
N GLY A 95 -0.69 -36.94 -1.63
CA GLY A 95 0.39 -36.64 -2.56
C GLY A 95 0.92 -35.21 -2.52
N LEU A 96 0.50 -34.35 -1.59
CA LEU A 96 1.10 -33.02 -1.41
C LEU A 96 2.60 -33.12 -1.10
N THR A 97 3.45 -32.57 -1.96
CA THR A 97 4.92 -32.61 -1.84
C THR A 97 5.57 -31.24 -1.69
N GLY A 98 4.86 -30.15 -1.99
CA GLY A 98 5.42 -28.81 -1.86
C GLY A 98 4.52 -27.71 -2.37
N TYR A 99 5.11 -26.52 -2.54
CA TYR A 99 4.37 -25.28 -2.76
C TYR A 99 5.02 -24.39 -3.82
N GLY A 100 4.20 -23.60 -4.50
CA GLY A 100 4.62 -22.53 -5.41
C GLY A 100 3.72 -21.30 -5.26
N PHE A 101 4.24 -20.14 -5.64
CA PHE A 101 3.48 -18.89 -5.63
C PHE A 101 3.94 -17.91 -6.70
N GLN A 102 3.12 -16.89 -6.93
CA GLN A 102 3.48 -15.65 -7.59
C GLN A 102 2.72 -14.49 -6.93
N MET A 103 3.37 -13.33 -6.81
CA MET A 103 2.80 -12.13 -6.19
C MET A 103 3.25 -10.85 -6.91
N ILE A 104 2.36 -9.86 -6.98
CA ILE A 104 2.61 -8.49 -7.45
C ILE A 104 1.96 -7.49 -6.47
N ALA A 105 2.51 -6.28 -6.38
CA ALA A 105 1.94 -5.17 -5.61
C ALA A 105 1.66 -3.98 -6.53
N LEU A 106 0.41 -3.52 -6.57
CA LEU A 106 0.00 -2.44 -7.47
C LEU A 106 -0.44 -1.21 -6.71
N ARG A 107 -0.17 -0.04 -7.28
CA ARG A 107 -0.82 1.20 -6.89
C ARG A 107 -2.29 1.17 -7.31
N ASP A 108 -3.21 1.45 -6.38
CA ASP A 108 -4.65 1.37 -6.66
C ASP A 108 -5.13 2.43 -7.65
N SER A 109 -4.47 3.59 -7.76
CA SER A 109 -4.95 4.71 -8.58
C SER A 109 -4.88 4.45 -10.08
N ASP A 110 -3.97 3.59 -10.52
CA ASP A 110 -3.68 3.38 -11.95
C ASP A 110 -3.24 1.93 -12.27
N ASN A 111 -3.24 1.03 -11.29
CA ASN A 111 -2.78 -0.36 -11.42
C ASN A 111 -1.30 -0.48 -11.87
N THR A 112 -0.50 0.56 -11.63
CA THR A 112 0.93 0.51 -11.91
C THR A 112 1.65 -0.39 -10.93
N ASP A 113 2.62 -1.15 -11.44
CA ASP A 113 3.55 -1.86 -10.59
C ASP A 113 4.46 -0.87 -9.86
N LEU A 114 4.73 -1.16 -8.59
CA LEU A 114 5.55 -0.32 -7.72
C LEU A 114 7.04 -0.72 -7.75
N ASP A 115 7.38 -1.89 -8.32
CA ASP A 115 8.75 -2.44 -8.33
C ASP A 115 9.39 -2.44 -6.92
N GLY A 116 8.56 -2.74 -5.91
CA GLY A 116 8.95 -2.63 -4.50
C GLY A 116 9.60 -3.89 -3.93
N PHE A 117 9.66 -4.99 -4.68
CA PHE A 117 10.18 -6.26 -4.17
C PHE A 117 11.69 -6.38 -4.31
N SER A 118 12.32 -7.02 -3.32
CA SER A 118 13.76 -7.28 -3.34
C SER A 118 14.06 -8.75 -3.03
N ASP A 119 15.07 -9.28 -3.71
CA ASP A 119 15.58 -10.64 -3.54
C ASP A 119 16.71 -10.65 -2.48
N VAL A 120 16.36 -10.96 -1.23
CA VAL A 120 17.32 -10.95 -0.11
C VAL A 120 17.58 -12.38 0.35
N ASN A 121 18.80 -12.87 0.18
CA ASN A 121 19.17 -14.24 0.51
C ASN A 121 19.59 -14.41 1.98
N PRO A 122 19.31 -15.56 2.62
CA PRO A 122 18.64 -16.74 2.05
C PRO A 122 17.11 -16.57 1.93
N ASN A 123 16.52 -17.06 0.84
CA ASN A 123 15.08 -17.11 0.64
C ASN A 123 14.65 -18.30 -0.24
N ASN A 124 13.34 -18.44 -0.46
CA ASN A 124 12.71 -19.47 -1.30
C ASN A 124 11.95 -18.87 -2.51
N TYR A 125 12.28 -17.65 -2.91
CA TYR A 125 11.66 -16.95 -4.03
C TYR A 125 12.73 -16.39 -4.98
N LYS A 126 12.28 -15.64 -5.98
CA LYS A 126 13.07 -14.80 -6.86
C LYS A 126 12.19 -13.66 -7.37
N ILE A 127 12.81 -12.60 -7.88
CA ILE A 127 12.10 -11.52 -8.56
C ILE A 127 12.25 -11.68 -10.07
N ALA A 128 11.14 -11.62 -10.80
CA ALA A 128 11.10 -11.74 -12.25
C ALA A 128 10.44 -10.50 -12.88
N SER A 129 11.16 -9.83 -13.78
CA SER A 129 10.66 -8.69 -14.54
C SER A 129 10.21 -9.12 -15.93
N LEU A 130 9.01 -8.71 -16.32
CA LEU A 130 8.44 -8.95 -17.64
C LEU A 130 8.79 -7.81 -18.60
N PRO A 131 8.75 -8.04 -19.93
CA PRO A 131 8.99 -7.00 -20.93
C PRO A 131 8.03 -5.81 -20.87
N ASN A 132 6.86 -5.96 -20.22
CA ASN A 132 5.90 -4.88 -20.00
C ASN A 132 6.22 -4.02 -18.77
N GLY A 133 7.39 -4.21 -18.15
CA GLY A 133 7.86 -3.44 -16.99
C GLY A 133 7.29 -3.90 -15.65
N ARG A 134 6.45 -4.94 -15.61
CA ARG A 134 5.92 -5.48 -14.35
C ARG A 134 6.87 -6.48 -13.72
N THR A 135 6.95 -6.48 -12.41
CA THR A 135 7.79 -7.31 -11.58
C THR A 135 6.94 -8.19 -10.69
N TYR A 136 7.35 -9.46 -10.56
CA TYR A 136 6.65 -10.44 -9.75
C TYR A 136 7.66 -11.12 -8.83
N ALA A 137 7.28 -11.27 -7.58
CA ALA A 137 7.93 -12.23 -6.70
C ALA A 137 7.33 -13.61 -6.97
N GLU A 138 8.16 -14.63 -7.16
CA GLU A 138 7.69 -15.98 -7.41
C GLU A 138 8.66 -17.03 -6.90
N HIS A 139 8.18 -18.27 -6.79
CA HIS A 139 9.00 -19.40 -6.41
C HIS A 139 10.11 -19.67 -7.45
N ASN A 140 11.32 -20.00 -6.97
CA ASN A 140 12.43 -20.39 -7.83
C ASN A 140 12.40 -21.88 -8.23
N ASN A 141 11.77 -22.70 -7.40
CA ASN A 141 11.61 -24.15 -7.50
C ASN A 141 10.43 -24.56 -6.58
N ILE A 142 10.05 -25.82 -6.57
CA ILE A 142 9.09 -26.35 -5.58
C ILE A 142 9.65 -26.09 -4.18
N SER A 143 8.90 -25.32 -3.38
CA SER A 143 9.25 -25.03 -1.99
C SER A 143 8.77 -26.16 -1.08
N SER A 144 9.60 -26.55 -0.12
CA SER A 144 9.20 -27.45 0.97
C SER A 144 8.41 -26.73 2.07
N THR A 145 8.49 -25.40 2.13
CA THR A 145 7.72 -24.56 3.05
C THR A 145 6.51 -23.96 2.36
N ASN A 146 5.44 -23.78 3.12
CA ASN A 146 4.20 -23.20 2.62
C ASN A 146 4.14 -21.67 2.74
N THR A 147 5.22 -21.05 3.22
CA THR A 147 5.35 -19.61 3.42
C THR A 147 6.47 -19.02 2.55
N PHE A 148 6.21 -17.82 2.02
CA PHE A 148 7.16 -17.03 1.24
C PHE A 148 7.19 -15.61 1.79
N ASP A 149 8.33 -15.21 2.38
CA ASP A 149 8.53 -13.90 2.99
C ASP A 149 9.25 -12.96 2.04
N VAL A 150 8.50 -12.29 1.17
CA VAL A 150 9.07 -11.38 0.18
C VAL A 150 9.36 -10.03 0.82
N THR A 151 10.60 -9.56 0.71
CA THR A 151 10.96 -8.22 1.17
C THR A 151 10.32 -7.17 0.25
N TRP A 152 9.54 -6.26 0.83
CA TRP A 152 8.84 -5.19 0.13
C TRP A 152 9.18 -3.82 0.71
N THR A 153 9.63 -2.91 -0.15
CA THR A 153 9.83 -1.49 0.17
C THR A 153 8.57 -0.73 -0.16
N ALA A 154 7.95 -0.12 0.84
CA ALA A 154 6.75 0.70 0.62
C ALA A 154 7.06 1.91 -0.26
N PRO A 155 6.12 2.33 -1.12
CA PRO A 155 6.38 3.38 -2.09
C PRO A 155 6.54 4.76 -1.42
N PRO A 156 7.01 5.78 -2.16
CA PRO A 156 7.13 7.15 -1.67
C PRO A 156 5.79 7.75 -1.22
N SER A 157 5.85 8.81 -0.41
CA SER A 157 4.65 9.42 0.14
C SER A 157 3.77 10.05 -0.94
N GLY A 158 2.45 9.98 -0.76
CA GLY A 158 1.46 10.43 -1.74
C GLY A 158 1.11 9.35 -2.78
N THR A 159 1.58 8.12 -2.62
CA THR A 159 1.23 7.00 -3.50
C THR A 159 -0.19 6.49 -3.28
N GLY A 160 -0.73 6.62 -2.06
CA GLY A 160 -2.10 6.23 -1.74
C GLY A 160 -2.25 4.77 -1.32
N SER A 161 -3.27 4.07 -1.83
CA SER A 161 -3.46 2.66 -1.48
C SER A 161 -2.63 1.75 -2.38
N VAL A 162 -2.17 0.63 -1.81
CA VAL A 162 -1.47 -0.44 -2.52
C VAL A 162 -2.22 -1.74 -2.31
N THR A 163 -2.46 -2.48 -3.38
CA THR A 163 -3.05 -3.82 -3.32
C THR A 163 -2.06 -4.87 -3.80
N PHE A 164 -1.80 -5.84 -2.93
CA PHE A 164 -1.08 -7.06 -3.24
C PHE A 164 -2.03 -8.07 -3.85
N TYR A 165 -1.60 -8.73 -4.93
CA TYR A 165 -2.32 -9.84 -5.54
C TYR A 165 -1.38 -11.04 -5.57
N ALA A 166 -1.87 -12.19 -5.14
CA ALA A 166 -1.08 -13.41 -5.16
C ALA A 166 -1.91 -14.63 -5.51
N SER A 167 -1.27 -15.55 -6.21
CA SER A 167 -1.78 -16.90 -6.44
C SER A 167 -0.71 -17.91 -6.02
N GLY A 168 -1.15 -19.08 -5.58
CA GLY A 168 -0.24 -20.12 -5.11
C GLY A 168 -0.89 -21.48 -5.08
N ASN A 169 -0.05 -22.51 -5.11
CA ASN A 169 -0.46 -23.89 -5.31
C ASN A 169 0.24 -24.82 -4.32
N GLY A 170 -0.50 -25.83 -3.86
CA GLY A 170 0.05 -27.06 -3.30
C GLY A 170 0.18 -28.08 -4.43
N VAL A 171 1.35 -28.67 -4.59
CA VAL A 171 1.67 -29.54 -5.73
C VAL A 171 1.99 -30.96 -5.31
N ASN A 172 1.77 -31.92 -6.21
CA ASN A 172 2.13 -33.32 -6.02
C ASN A 172 3.49 -33.73 -6.59
N GLY A 173 4.21 -32.79 -7.20
CA GLY A 173 5.57 -33.02 -7.69
C GLY A 173 5.67 -33.88 -8.95
N THR A 174 4.56 -34.16 -9.64
CA THR A 174 4.54 -35.00 -10.85
C THR A 174 5.00 -34.28 -12.12
N GLY A 175 5.30 -32.98 -12.04
CA GLY A 175 5.78 -32.17 -13.17
C GLY A 175 4.68 -31.64 -14.10
N GLY A 176 3.43 -32.04 -13.90
CA GLY A 176 2.25 -31.48 -14.54
C GLY A 176 1.39 -30.65 -13.58
N THR A 177 0.17 -30.31 -14.00
CA THR A 177 -0.80 -29.56 -13.17
C THR A 177 -1.90 -30.46 -12.60
N GLY A 178 -1.99 -31.70 -13.08
CA GLY A 178 -2.98 -32.68 -12.64
C GLY A 178 -2.68 -33.16 -11.22
N GLY A 179 -3.71 -33.21 -10.37
CA GLY A 179 -3.56 -33.59 -8.97
C GLY A 179 -3.20 -32.44 -8.02
N ASP A 180 -2.88 -31.25 -8.53
CA ASP A 180 -2.56 -30.06 -7.73
C ASP A 180 -3.81 -29.27 -7.32
N GLY A 181 -3.64 -28.43 -6.31
CA GLY A 181 -4.64 -27.46 -5.85
C GLY A 181 -4.07 -26.06 -5.74
N ALA A 182 -4.88 -25.03 -5.99
CA ALA A 182 -4.45 -23.64 -5.96
C ALA A 182 -5.45 -22.69 -5.30
N GLY A 183 -4.92 -21.62 -4.73
CA GLY A 183 -5.66 -20.49 -4.16
C GLY A 183 -5.20 -19.16 -4.75
N VAL A 184 -6.08 -18.17 -4.65
CA VAL A 184 -5.81 -16.78 -5.04
C VAL A 184 -6.33 -15.87 -3.93
N ASN A 185 -5.65 -14.75 -3.69
CA ASN A 185 -6.11 -13.73 -2.76
C ASN A 185 -5.52 -12.36 -3.12
N SER A 186 -6.09 -11.31 -2.53
CA SER A 186 -5.57 -9.95 -2.59
C SER A 186 -5.62 -9.28 -1.22
N LEU A 187 -4.66 -8.41 -0.92
CA LEU A 187 -4.62 -7.64 0.32
C LEU A 187 -4.34 -6.17 0.04
N LYS A 188 -5.22 -5.30 0.51
CA LYS A 188 -5.06 -3.85 0.42
C LYS A 188 -4.40 -3.29 1.67
N LEU A 189 -3.37 -2.46 1.49
CA LEU A 189 -2.80 -1.59 2.51
C LEU A 189 -3.09 -0.13 2.16
N THR A 190 -3.37 0.67 3.18
CA THR A 190 -3.51 2.13 3.03
C THR A 190 -2.23 2.84 3.45
N GLU A 191 -1.89 3.96 2.80
CA GLU A 191 -0.79 4.79 3.25
C GLU A 191 -1.09 5.36 4.64
N PHE A 192 -0.13 5.22 5.55
CA PHE A 192 -0.12 5.95 6.80
C PHE A 192 0.36 7.37 6.52
N SER A 193 -0.53 8.35 6.68
CA SER A 193 -0.18 9.76 6.80
C SER A 193 -0.34 10.20 8.25
N SER A 194 0.66 10.90 8.79
CA SER A 194 0.44 11.74 9.95
C SER A 194 -0.33 12.97 9.47
N ALA A 195 -1.53 13.20 10.01
CA ALA A 195 -2.40 14.34 9.67
C ALA A 195 -1.80 15.73 9.94
N ALA A 196 -0.51 15.84 10.25
CA ALA A 196 0.20 17.12 10.33
C ALA A 196 0.28 17.85 8.97
N ASN A 197 0.20 17.12 7.85
CA ASN A 197 0.17 17.71 6.50
C ASN A 197 -1.25 18.00 5.99
N ASP A 198 -2.29 17.53 6.68
CA ASP A 198 -3.71 17.79 6.37
C ASP A 198 -4.25 18.89 7.28
N LEU A 199 -3.50 19.99 7.47
CA LEU A 199 -4.19 21.24 7.82
C LEU A 199 -4.91 21.69 6.54
N PRO A 200 -6.24 21.63 6.48
CA PRO A 200 -6.99 22.15 5.33
C PRO A 200 -6.54 23.59 5.06
N THR A 201 -5.91 23.80 3.89
CA THR A 201 -5.42 25.08 3.35
C THR A 201 -5.46 26.22 4.36
N ALA A 202 -4.42 26.34 5.19
CA ALA A 202 -4.37 27.36 6.24
C ALA A 202 -4.50 28.76 5.63
N PHE A 203 -5.22 29.66 6.32
CA PHE A 203 -5.16 31.08 6.02
C PHE A 203 -3.71 31.58 6.13
N SER A 204 -3.19 32.20 5.08
CA SER A 204 -1.79 32.68 5.02
C SER A 204 -1.66 34.19 5.22
N ASN A 205 -2.70 34.97 4.94
CA ASN A 205 -2.63 36.42 4.81
C ASN A 205 -3.23 37.14 6.04
N TRP A 206 -2.79 36.79 7.25
CA TRP A 206 -3.22 37.48 8.46
C TRP A 206 -2.12 37.52 9.53
N THR A 207 -2.23 38.47 10.45
CA THR A 207 -1.26 38.74 11.50
C THR A 207 -1.95 39.08 12.82
N ALA A 208 -1.20 39.00 13.92
CA ALA A 208 -1.61 39.44 15.24
C ALA A 208 -0.56 40.43 15.78
N SER A 209 -0.98 41.66 16.10
CA SER A 209 -0.08 42.74 16.52
C SER A 209 -0.70 43.62 17.63
N PRO A 210 0.10 44.18 18.55
CA PRO A 210 1.52 43.93 18.73
C PRO A 210 1.80 42.52 19.29
N ASN A 211 2.99 41.99 19.01
CA ASN A 211 3.50 40.77 19.60
C ASN A 211 4.96 41.02 19.99
N PRO A 212 5.28 41.18 21.29
CA PRO A 212 4.44 40.84 22.44
C PRO A 212 3.26 41.80 22.69
N ALA A 213 2.16 41.27 23.21
CA ALA A 213 0.94 42.02 23.53
C ALA A 213 0.91 42.43 25.01
N THR A 214 0.28 43.57 25.32
CA THR A 214 0.08 44.08 26.69
C THR A 214 -1.40 44.15 27.06
N ASP A 215 -2.17 45.04 26.43
CA ASP A 215 -3.58 45.30 26.79
C ASP A 215 -4.57 44.82 25.71
N GLN A 216 -4.18 45.02 24.45
CA GLN A 216 -4.98 44.68 23.28
C GLN A 216 -4.09 43.97 22.26
N LEU A 217 -4.70 43.02 21.55
CA LEU A 217 -4.11 42.36 20.40
C LEU A 217 -5.04 42.56 19.20
N GLN A 218 -4.55 43.18 18.15
CA GLN A 218 -5.28 43.33 16.90
C GLN A 218 -4.94 42.18 15.96
N LEU A 219 -5.97 41.50 15.46
CA LEU A 219 -5.87 40.60 14.33
C LEU A 219 -6.25 41.37 13.06
N SER A 220 -5.43 41.23 12.03
CA SER A 220 -5.70 41.84 10.72
C SER A 220 -5.27 40.90 9.60
N GLY A 221 -5.96 40.95 8.47
CA GLY A 221 -5.59 40.16 7.31
C GLY A 221 -6.51 40.36 6.12
N THR A 222 -6.15 39.70 5.03
CA THR A 222 -6.86 39.76 3.76
C THR A 222 -7.13 38.36 3.21
N GLU A 223 -8.04 38.26 2.22
CA GLU A 223 -8.30 37.06 1.43
C GLU A 223 -8.72 35.82 2.28
N LEU A 224 -9.36 36.03 3.43
CA LEU A 224 -9.88 34.94 4.26
C LEU A 224 -11.14 34.28 3.67
N GLY A 225 -11.78 34.92 2.69
CA GLY A 225 -13.07 34.52 2.17
C GLY A 225 -14.23 35.18 2.91
N VAL A 226 -15.38 35.30 2.25
CA VAL A 226 -16.59 35.89 2.84
C VAL A 226 -17.31 34.84 3.69
N GLY A 227 -17.82 35.24 4.85
CA GLY A 227 -18.67 34.42 5.71
C GLY A 227 -18.27 34.42 7.18
N ALA A 228 -18.90 33.53 7.95
CA ALA A 228 -18.67 33.38 9.38
C ALA A 228 -17.30 32.76 9.66
N HIS A 229 -16.47 33.47 10.39
CA HIS A 229 -15.16 33.02 10.87
C HIS A 229 -15.18 32.92 12.39
N HIS A 230 -14.67 31.81 12.92
CA HIS A 230 -14.52 31.60 14.35
C HIS A 230 -13.07 31.88 14.76
N PHE A 231 -12.90 32.78 15.71
CA PHE A 231 -11.63 33.14 16.30
C PHE A 231 -11.56 32.57 17.71
N ARG A 232 -10.43 31.96 18.06
CA ARG A 232 -10.20 31.44 19.42
C ARG A 232 -8.78 31.73 19.86
N ALA A 233 -8.59 32.00 21.15
CA ALA A 233 -7.27 32.04 21.75
C ALA A 233 -7.15 30.93 22.79
N PHE A 234 -6.01 30.22 22.74
CA PHE A 234 -5.68 29.13 23.63
C PHE A 234 -4.45 29.50 24.46
N ASP A 235 -4.44 29.17 25.75
CA ASP A 235 -3.20 29.16 26.53
C ASP A 235 -2.31 27.97 26.15
N ALA A 236 -1.09 27.93 26.71
CA ALA A 236 -0.12 26.86 26.44
C ALA A 236 -0.59 25.45 26.86
N SER A 237 -1.65 25.33 27.67
CA SER A 237 -2.25 24.04 28.03
C SER A 237 -3.33 23.58 27.05
N GLY A 238 -3.70 24.43 26.07
CA GLY A 238 -4.78 24.18 25.13
C GLY A 238 -6.16 24.60 25.63
N LYS A 239 -6.25 25.30 26.77
CA LYS A 239 -7.53 25.85 27.26
C LYS A 239 -7.91 27.09 26.46
N VAL A 240 -9.16 27.15 25.98
CA VAL A 240 -9.72 28.34 25.35
C VAL A 240 -9.86 29.45 26.41
N VAL A 241 -9.19 30.58 26.18
CA VAL A 241 -9.25 31.77 27.05
C VAL A 241 -10.08 32.90 26.46
N TRP A 242 -10.33 32.85 25.15
CA TRP A 242 -11.18 33.80 24.45
C TRP A 242 -11.72 33.20 23.16
N GLU A 243 -12.92 33.59 22.78
CA GLU A 243 -13.54 33.20 21.51
C GLU A 243 -14.47 34.28 20.97
N SER A 244 -14.59 34.35 19.65
CA SER A 244 -15.54 35.23 18.96
C SER A 244 -15.86 34.70 17.58
N ALA A 245 -17.10 34.89 17.12
CA ALA A 245 -17.49 34.68 15.74
C ALA A 245 -17.66 36.03 15.04
N GLN A 246 -17.06 36.20 13.87
CA GLN A 246 -17.18 37.43 13.07
C GLN A 246 -17.65 37.09 11.66
N MET A 247 -18.57 37.90 11.14
CA MET A 247 -18.98 37.84 9.74
C MET A 247 -18.04 38.72 8.91
N ILE A 248 -17.17 38.11 8.12
CA ILE A 248 -16.30 38.82 7.18
C ILE A 248 -17.09 39.01 5.89
N GLN A 249 -17.38 40.28 5.54
CA GLN A 249 -18.12 40.64 4.33
C GLN A 249 -17.24 41.21 3.20
N ASN A 250 -16.01 41.63 3.55
CA ASN A 250 -15.03 42.20 2.65
C ASN A 250 -13.81 41.29 2.54
N GLU A 251 -12.93 41.54 1.56
CA GLU A 251 -11.67 40.80 1.42
C GLU A 251 -10.63 41.14 2.50
N SER A 252 -10.94 42.02 3.45
CA SER A 252 -10.09 42.37 4.59
C SER A 252 -10.87 42.32 5.90
N PHE A 253 -10.21 41.95 6.99
CA PHE A 253 -10.78 42.01 8.33
C PHE A 253 -9.82 42.67 9.32
N ILE A 254 -10.41 43.27 10.35
CA ILE A 254 -9.72 43.72 11.56
C ILE A 254 -10.60 43.34 12.74
N THR A 255 -10.03 42.66 13.73
CA THR A 255 -10.71 42.40 15.02
C THR A 255 -9.74 42.60 16.17
N ASN A 256 -10.23 43.14 17.28
CA ASN A 256 -9.42 43.39 18.46
C ASN A 256 -9.78 42.39 19.56
N ILE A 257 -8.77 41.86 20.21
CA ILE A 257 -8.87 40.92 21.32
C ILE A 257 -8.43 41.67 22.58
N PRO A 258 -9.29 41.78 23.60
CA PRO A 258 -8.88 42.27 24.91
C PRO A 258 -8.04 41.20 25.60
N VAL A 259 -6.77 41.51 25.84
CA VAL A 259 -5.81 40.58 26.46
C VAL A 259 -5.31 41.06 27.82
N SER A 260 -5.77 42.22 28.31
CA SER A 260 -5.36 42.81 29.59
C SER A 260 -5.46 41.83 30.76
N ASP A 261 -6.51 41.01 30.77
CA ASP A 261 -6.84 40.09 31.86
C ASP A 261 -6.16 38.73 31.70
N TRP A 262 -5.35 38.55 30.64
CA TRP A 262 -4.60 37.32 30.42
C TRP A 262 -3.30 37.37 31.21
N ASN A 263 -2.96 36.24 31.86
CA ASN A 263 -1.67 36.08 32.50
C ASN A 263 -0.54 36.15 31.47
N SER A 264 0.65 36.60 31.89
CA SER A 264 1.84 36.57 31.04
C SER A 264 2.16 35.13 30.61
N GLY A 265 2.45 34.94 29.32
CA GLY A 265 2.66 33.60 28.77
C GLY A 265 2.51 33.50 27.26
N ILE A 266 2.61 32.26 26.77
CA ILE A 266 2.43 31.95 25.34
C ILE A 266 0.97 31.58 25.11
N TYR A 267 0.41 32.20 24.07
CA TYR A 267 -0.93 31.94 23.56
C TYR A 267 -0.88 31.56 22.08
N PHE A 268 -1.85 30.76 21.66
CA PHE A 268 -2.10 30.45 20.25
C PHE A 268 -3.44 31.05 19.86
N VAL A 269 -3.44 31.99 18.93
CA VAL A 269 -4.66 32.56 18.37
C VAL A 269 -4.97 31.84 17.07
N GLN A 270 -6.22 31.44 16.89
CA GLN A 270 -6.70 30.63 15.79
C GLN A 270 -7.79 31.36 15.01
N ILE A 271 -7.83 31.16 13.70
CA ILE A 271 -8.98 31.45 12.82
C ILE A 271 -9.48 30.14 12.21
N GLU A 272 -10.79 29.92 12.19
CA GLU A 272 -11.45 28.76 11.57
C GLU A 272 -12.66 29.17 10.72
N GLN A 273 -12.76 28.62 9.49
CA GLN A 273 -13.97 28.67 8.67
C GLN A 273 -14.01 27.46 7.73
N GLY A 274 -15.17 26.79 7.62
CA GLY A 274 -15.39 25.75 6.60
C GLY A 274 -14.37 24.60 6.65
N GLY A 275 -13.87 24.28 7.84
CA GLY A 275 -12.82 23.29 8.06
C GLY A 275 -11.39 23.84 8.01
N LYS A 276 -11.12 24.97 7.32
CA LYS A 276 -9.80 25.61 7.27
C LYS A 276 -9.41 26.18 8.62
N ARG A 277 -8.14 26.01 9.02
CA ARG A 277 -7.61 26.52 10.30
C ARG A 277 -6.22 27.11 10.13
N SER A 278 -5.96 28.23 10.81
CA SER A 278 -4.63 28.84 10.89
C SER A 278 -4.37 29.35 12.29
N TYR A 279 -3.09 29.43 12.71
CA TYR A 279 -2.68 29.83 14.05
C TYR A 279 -1.54 30.87 14.01
N VAL A 280 -1.58 31.82 14.95
CA VAL A 280 -0.47 32.72 15.25
C VAL A 280 -0.10 32.57 16.73
N LYS A 281 1.19 32.42 16.99
CA LYS A 281 1.74 32.41 18.36
C LYS A 281 1.88 33.84 18.85
N VAL A 282 1.34 34.14 20.03
CA VAL A 282 1.40 35.46 20.68
C VAL A 282 2.07 35.31 22.04
N LEU A 283 2.99 36.21 22.36
CA LEU A 283 3.54 36.37 23.70
C LEU A 283 2.78 37.49 24.42
N LYS A 284 2.16 37.18 25.56
CA LYS A 284 1.58 38.16 26.49
C LYS A 284 2.64 38.50 27.54
N LEU A 285 2.94 39.79 27.70
CA LEU A 285 3.79 40.31 28.78
C LEU A 285 2.98 40.68 30.01
#